data_AF-A0A3Q7QFS2-F1
#
_entry.id   AF-A0A3Q7QFS2-F1
#
_cell.length_a   1.000
_cell.length_b   1.000
_cell.length_c   1.000
_cell.angle_alpha   90.00
_cell.angle_beta   90.00
_cell.angle_gamma   90.00
#
_symmetry.space_group_name_H-M   'P 1'
#
loop_
_entity.id
_entity.type
_entity.pdbx_description
1 polymer ?
#
loop_
_entity_poly.entity_id
_entity_poly.type
_entity_poly.pdbx_seq_one_letter_code
_entity_poly.pdbx_strand_id
1 'polypeptide(L)'
;MGLRRAQGPDGGLTASTYSYLGGFDGSSNVLAGQLRGVPLAGTLAHSFITSFLGTEVPPNPMLAPAASQGPVVDLAACVEAWLGRVCAHLGLGVQEPHRGERAAFVAYALAFPQAFQGLLDTYSVQRSGLPNFLAVALALGELGYRAVGVRLDSGDLLQQAQEIRRVFRSISAQFQMPWLESVSITVSNNIDEEELTRLAQEGSEVNVIGIGTNVVTCPRQPSLGCVYKLVSVGGQPRMKLTEDPEKQTLPGSKAAFRLLGADGSPLLDLLQLAEEAPPQAGQELRVWPRGAQGACTVRPAHVEPLLRLWVQQGQLCEPLPSLAESRAFAQLSLSRLSPEHKRLEQPALYRVALSDKLQALVARLRAGGSS
;
A
#
# COMPACT_ATOMS: atom_id res chain seq x y z
N MET A 1 -4.48 -2.57 2.04
CA MET A 1 -4.40 -3.19 0.69
C MET A 1 -5.48 -4.25 0.54
N GLY A 2 -6.24 -4.24 -0.57
CA GLY A 2 -7.36 -5.16 -0.85
C GLY A 2 -7.08 -6.17 -1.98
N LEU A 3 -7.69 -7.35 -1.88
CA LEU A 3 -7.29 -8.55 -2.64
C LEU A 3 -8.19 -8.95 -3.81
N ARG A 4 -9.37 -8.30 -3.95
CA ARG A 4 -10.51 -8.79 -4.75
C ARG A 4 -10.22 -9.18 -6.20
N ARG A 5 -9.09 -8.73 -6.76
CA ARG A 5 -8.67 -8.98 -8.15
C ARG A 5 -7.18 -9.31 -8.29
N ALA A 6 -6.54 -9.80 -7.23
CA ALA A 6 -5.14 -10.23 -7.32
C ALA A 6 -5.00 -11.41 -8.29
N GLN A 7 -3.88 -11.46 -9.02
CA GLN A 7 -3.70 -12.37 -10.16
C GLN A 7 -3.19 -13.74 -9.74
N GLY A 8 -4.02 -14.78 -9.88
CA GLY A 8 -3.64 -16.17 -9.63
C GLY A 8 -3.64 -16.59 -8.15
N PRO A 9 -3.32 -17.87 -7.86
CA PRO A 9 -3.40 -18.44 -6.51
C PRO A 9 -2.45 -17.76 -5.51
N ASP A 10 -1.24 -17.40 -5.94
CA ASP A 10 -0.24 -16.72 -5.11
C ASP A 10 -0.34 -15.18 -5.16
N GLY A 11 -1.19 -14.65 -6.03
CA GLY A 11 -1.27 -13.20 -6.29
C GLY A 11 -1.66 -12.42 -5.04
N GLY A 12 -2.56 -12.93 -4.21
CA GLY A 12 -2.99 -12.23 -3.00
C GLY A 12 -1.89 -12.11 -1.95
N LEU A 13 -1.10 -13.18 -1.77
CA LEU A 13 0.01 -13.22 -0.82
C LEU A 13 1.15 -12.31 -1.29
N THR A 14 1.57 -12.46 -2.55
CA THR A 14 2.69 -11.70 -3.11
C THR A 14 2.35 -10.22 -3.21
N ALA A 15 1.16 -9.86 -3.71
CA ALA A 15 0.74 -8.46 -3.77
C ALA A 15 0.71 -7.83 -2.38
N SER A 16 0.15 -8.50 -1.36
CA SER A 16 0.12 -7.95 0.01
C SER A 16 1.52 -7.73 0.57
N THR A 17 2.41 -8.70 0.35
CA THR A 17 3.80 -8.65 0.83
C THR A 17 4.57 -7.50 0.20
N TYR A 18 4.49 -7.37 -1.13
CA TYR A 18 5.27 -6.36 -1.86
C TYR A 18 4.62 -4.97 -1.84
N SER A 19 3.30 -4.84 -1.68
CA SER A 19 2.67 -3.55 -1.37
C SER A 19 3.14 -3.02 -0.01
N TYR A 20 3.24 -3.89 1.01
CA TYR A 20 3.77 -3.51 2.32
C TYR A 20 5.25 -3.08 2.23
N LEU A 21 6.08 -3.85 1.51
CA LEU A 21 7.47 -3.47 1.22
C LEU A 21 7.57 -2.10 0.54
N GLY A 22 6.70 -1.86 -0.45
CA GLY A 22 6.66 -0.61 -1.22
C GLY A 22 6.19 0.60 -0.42
N GLY A 23 5.40 0.41 0.64
CA GLY A 23 5.01 1.52 1.52
C GLY A 23 3.66 1.39 2.20
N PHE A 24 2.79 0.44 1.82
CA PHE A 24 1.48 0.27 2.46
C PHE A 24 1.62 -0.13 3.93
N ASP A 25 0.70 0.33 4.78
CA ASP A 25 0.76 0.07 6.22
C ASP A 25 0.13 -1.24 6.67
N GLY A 26 -0.75 -1.84 5.86
CA GLY A 26 -1.40 -3.10 6.18
C GLY A 26 -2.21 -3.72 5.02
N SER A 27 -2.66 -4.95 5.23
CA SER A 27 -3.41 -5.76 4.25
C SER A 27 -4.59 -6.48 4.90
N SER A 28 -5.61 -6.81 4.11
CA SER A 28 -6.66 -7.75 4.52
C SER A 28 -6.28 -9.22 4.35
N ASN A 29 -5.07 -9.52 3.85
CA ASN A 29 -4.60 -10.87 3.59
C ASN A 29 -4.05 -11.57 4.83
N VAL A 30 -4.86 -12.42 5.45
CA VAL A 30 -4.48 -13.20 6.63
C VAL A 30 -3.26 -14.11 6.40
N LEU A 31 -3.07 -14.63 5.19
CA LEU A 31 -1.92 -15.48 4.86
C LEU A 31 -0.61 -14.67 4.85
N ALA A 32 -0.63 -13.43 4.39
CA ALA A 32 0.51 -12.51 4.47
C ALA A 32 0.81 -12.12 5.93
N GLY A 33 -0.23 -11.91 6.74
CA GLY A 33 -0.07 -11.72 8.18
C GLY A 33 0.60 -12.93 8.85
N GLN A 34 0.11 -14.14 8.56
CA GLN A 34 0.63 -15.39 9.11
C GLN A 34 2.07 -15.68 8.69
N LEU A 35 2.38 -15.61 7.39
CA LEU A 35 3.68 -16.04 6.86
C LEU A 35 4.74 -14.96 6.91
N ARG A 36 4.34 -13.67 6.86
CA ARG A 36 5.26 -12.54 6.63
C ARG A 36 5.13 -11.43 7.68
N GLY A 37 4.21 -11.54 8.64
CA GLY A 37 4.02 -10.53 9.68
C GLY A 37 3.47 -9.20 9.15
N VAL A 38 2.80 -9.19 8.00
CA VAL A 38 2.16 -7.97 7.48
C VAL A 38 1.00 -7.58 8.41
N PRO A 39 0.92 -6.31 8.88
CA PRO A 39 -0.19 -5.86 9.71
C PRO A 39 -1.54 -6.08 9.03
N LEU A 40 -2.50 -6.63 9.79
CA LEU A 40 -3.82 -6.97 9.28
C LEU A 40 -4.83 -5.87 9.54
N ALA A 41 -5.61 -5.52 8.52
CA ALA A 41 -6.68 -4.52 8.60
C ALA A 41 -7.80 -4.80 7.58
N GLY A 42 -8.97 -4.20 7.80
CA GLY A 42 -10.13 -4.31 6.91
C GLY A 42 -11.07 -5.45 7.31
N THR A 43 -12.18 -5.10 7.98
CA THR A 43 -13.07 -6.06 8.63
C THR A 43 -14.52 -6.02 8.12
N LEU A 44 -14.88 -4.98 7.36
CA LEU A 44 -16.26 -4.70 6.95
C LEU A 44 -16.58 -5.24 5.55
N ALA A 45 -17.82 -5.67 5.32
CA ALA A 45 -18.32 -6.10 4.01
C ALA A 45 -19.80 -5.77 3.83
N HIS A 46 -20.19 -5.34 2.62
CA HIS A 46 -21.61 -5.07 2.31
C HIS A 46 -22.47 -6.33 2.45
N SER A 47 -21.93 -7.49 2.08
CA SER A 47 -22.65 -8.77 2.19
C SER A 47 -23.12 -9.08 3.61
N PHE A 48 -22.34 -8.70 4.62
CA PHE A 48 -22.74 -8.84 6.02
C PHE A 48 -23.95 -7.94 6.31
N ILE A 49 -23.89 -6.65 5.96
CA ILE A 49 -24.98 -5.70 6.19
C ILE A 49 -26.26 -6.14 5.47
N THR A 50 -26.16 -6.54 4.19
CA THR A 50 -27.32 -6.93 3.37
C THR A 50 -27.93 -8.28 3.76
N SER A 51 -27.28 -9.05 4.64
CA SER A 51 -27.81 -10.33 5.12
C SER A 51 -28.90 -10.19 6.18
N PHE A 52 -29.10 -8.97 6.71
CA PHE A 52 -30.08 -8.69 7.76
C PHE A 52 -31.33 -8.01 7.17
N LEU A 53 -32.49 -8.55 7.53
CA LEU A 53 -33.82 -8.05 7.18
C LEU A 53 -34.35 -7.02 8.21
N GLY A 54 -33.76 -6.98 9.40
CA GLY A 54 -34.18 -6.13 10.52
C GLY A 54 -35.21 -6.77 11.45
N THR A 55 -35.46 -8.07 11.27
CA THR A 55 -36.31 -8.89 12.16
C THR A 55 -35.49 -9.87 13.01
N GLU A 56 -34.17 -9.88 12.83
CA GLU A 56 -33.26 -10.75 13.56
C GLU A 56 -33.26 -10.42 15.04
N VAL A 57 -33.35 -11.45 15.87
CA VAL A 57 -33.17 -11.35 17.32
C VAL A 57 -31.86 -12.06 17.65
N PRO A 58 -30.86 -11.36 18.21
CA PRO A 58 -29.63 -12.02 18.65
C PRO A 58 -29.98 -13.07 19.70
N PRO A 59 -29.41 -14.29 19.63
CA PRO A 59 -29.62 -15.29 20.69
C PRO A 59 -29.27 -14.78 22.08
N ASN A 60 -28.30 -13.85 22.15
CA ASN A 60 -27.96 -13.10 23.34
C ASN A 60 -27.73 -11.63 22.96
N PRO A 61 -28.69 -10.71 23.21
CA PRO A 61 -28.52 -9.28 22.93
C PRO A 61 -27.77 -8.53 24.05
N MET A 62 -27.33 -9.24 25.09
CA MET A 62 -26.81 -8.66 26.30
C MET A 62 -25.32 -8.30 26.15
N LEU A 63 -24.95 -7.06 26.45
CA LEU A 63 -23.58 -6.58 26.44
C LEU A 63 -23.16 -6.09 27.84
N ALA A 64 -22.01 -6.58 28.31
CA ALA A 64 -21.45 -6.17 29.60
C ALA A 64 -20.67 -4.84 29.47
N PRO A 65 -20.69 -3.96 30.48
CA PRO A 65 -19.88 -2.76 30.50
C PRO A 65 -18.38 -3.06 30.37
N ALA A 66 -17.62 -2.16 29.75
CA ALA A 66 -16.18 -2.34 29.51
C ALA A 66 -15.37 -2.52 30.81
N ALA A 67 -15.76 -1.85 31.88
CA ALA A 67 -15.12 -1.96 33.19
C ALA A 67 -15.45 -3.27 33.95
N SER A 68 -16.27 -4.16 33.37
CA SER A 68 -16.77 -5.39 34.01
C SER A 68 -17.48 -5.16 35.35
N GLN A 69 -17.93 -3.94 35.59
CA GLN A 69 -18.70 -3.51 36.76
C GLN A 69 -19.98 -2.85 36.26
N GLY A 70 -21.12 -3.29 36.78
CA GLY A 70 -22.44 -2.79 36.40
C GLY A 70 -23.32 -3.83 35.71
N PRO A 71 -24.59 -3.48 35.46
CA PRO A 71 -25.55 -4.40 34.86
C PRO A 71 -25.21 -4.66 33.39
N VAL A 72 -25.39 -5.90 32.97
CA VAL A 72 -25.40 -6.27 31.55
C VAL A 72 -26.69 -5.70 30.94
N VAL A 73 -26.60 -5.04 29.79
CA VAL A 73 -27.76 -4.38 29.15
C VAL A 73 -28.11 -5.03 27.83
N ASP A 74 -29.38 -4.95 27.43
CA ASP A 74 -29.80 -5.27 26.07
C ASP A 74 -29.33 -4.16 25.14
N LEU A 75 -28.28 -4.44 24.34
CA LEU A 75 -27.70 -3.45 23.45
C LEU A 75 -28.69 -2.99 22.38
N ALA A 76 -29.51 -3.90 21.84
CA ALA A 76 -30.46 -3.55 20.79
C ALA A 76 -31.51 -2.55 21.31
N ALA A 77 -32.01 -2.75 22.52
CA ALA A 77 -32.94 -1.82 23.16
C ALA A 77 -32.31 -0.44 23.42
N CYS A 78 -31.07 -0.40 23.92
CA CYS A 78 -30.32 0.85 24.10
C CYS A 78 -30.15 1.60 22.77
N VAL A 79 -29.85 0.87 21.69
CA VAL A 79 -29.66 1.43 20.35
C VAL A 79 -30.93 2.05 19.79
N GLU A 80 -32.10 1.43 19.98
CA GLU A 80 -33.38 2.03 19.58
C GLU A 80 -33.67 3.34 20.33
N ALA A 81 -33.37 3.39 21.64
CA ALA A 81 -33.51 4.62 22.43
C ALA A 81 -32.54 5.73 21.97
N TRP A 82 -31.32 5.37 21.57
CA TRP A 82 -30.36 6.32 21.01
C TRP A 82 -30.72 6.77 19.59
N LEU A 83 -31.28 5.89 18.77
CA LEU A 83 -31.71 6.24 17.42
C LEU A 83 -32.73 7.38 17.43
N GLY A 84 -33.71 7.33 18.34
CA GLY A 84 -34.68 8.42 18.50
C GLY A 84 -34.03 9.78 18.77
N ARG A 85 -33.01 9.80 19.66
CA ARG A 85 -32.24 11.00 20.00
C ARG A 85 -31.40 11.50 18.83
N VAL A 86 -30.73 10.59 18.12
CA VAL A 86 -29.90 10.90 16.95
C VAL A 86 -30.76 11.45 15.82
N CYS A 87 -31.86 10.78 15.48
CA CYS A 87 -32.78 11.23 14.43
C CYS A 87 -33.36 12.62 14.74
N ALA A 88 -33.74 12.89 15.99
CA ALA A 88 -34.20 14.21 16.40
C ALA A 88 -33.13 15.30 16.17
N HIS A 89 -31.87 15.01 16.49
CA HIS A 89 -30.76 15.95 16.25
C HIS A 89 -30.45 16.16 14.77
N LEU A 90 -30.57 15.11 13.97
CA LEU A 90 -30.30 15.15 12.52
C LEU A 90 -31.49 15.61 11.69
N GLY A 91 -32.66 15.86 12.30
CA GLY A 91 -33.89 16.24 11.59
C GLY A 91 -34.48 15.12 10.72
N LEU A 92 -34.33 13.87 11.15
CA LEU A 92 -34.81 12.68 10.44
C LEU A 92 -35.99 12.02 11.17
N GLY A 93 -36.85 11.35 10.42
CA GLY A 93 -37.81 10.39 10.97
C GLY A 93 -37.12 9.12 11.45
N VAL A 94 -37.51 8.61 12.62
CA VAL A 94 -36.93 7.38 13.23
C VAL A 94 -37.15 6.12 12.38
N GLN A 95 -38.14 6.16 11.47
CA GLN A 95 -38.43 5.11 10.51
C GLN A 95 -37.53 5.10 9.28
N GLU A 96 -36.74 6.15 9.04
CA GLU A 96 -35.90 6.26 7.84
C GLU A 96 -34.66 5.35 7.89
N PRO A 97 -33.91 5.27 9.00
CA PRO A 97 -32.72 4.43 9.05
C PRO A 97 -33.06 2.94 8.94
N HIS A 98 -32.40 2.27 8.00
CA HIS A 98 -32.70 0.89 7.63
C HIS A 98 -32.52 -0.05 8.82
N ARG A 99 -33.59 -0.79 9.17
CA ARG A 99 -33.61 -1.68 10.34
C ARG A 99 -32.60 -2.82 10.23
N GLY A 100 -32.47 -3.43 9.06
CA GLY A 100 -31.48 -4.48 8.82
C GLY A 100 -30.04 -3.97 8.94
N GLU A 101 -29.77 -2.72 8.55
CA GLU A 101 -28.43 -2.15 8.68
C GLU A 101 -28.08 -1.92 10.15
N ARG A 102 -29.06 -1.46 10.93
CA ARG A 102 -28.95 -1.34 12.39
C ARG A 102 -28.73 -2.69 13.06
N ALA A 103 -29.51 -3.71 12.69
CA ALA A 103 -29.36 -5.06 13.23
C ALA A 103 -27.95 -5.62 12.96
N ALA A 104 -27.42 -5.40 11.75
CA ALA A 104 -26.06 -5.78 11.40
C ALA A 104 -25.01 -5.04 12.25
N PHE A 105 -25.16 -3.73 12.47
CA PHE A 105 -24.26 -2.97 13.33
C PHE A 105 -24.31 -3.41 14.80
N VAL A 106 -25.50 -3.69 15.33
CA VAL A 106 -25.66 -4.26 16.68
C VAL A 106 -24.97 -5.62 16.78
N ALA A 107 -25.17 -6.51 15.80
CA ALA A 107 -24.52 -7.81 15.77
C ALA A 107 -22.99 -7.69 15.72
N TYR A 108 -22.46 -6.74 14.92
CA TYR A 108 -21.03 -6.45 14.88
C TYR A 108 -20.51 -5.91 16.22
N ALA A 109 -21.26 -5.00 16.85
CA ALA A 109 -20.93 -4.41 18.14
C ALA A 109 -20.93 -5.44 19.29
N LEU A 110 -21.85 -6.40 19.27
CA LEU A 110 -21.87 -7.50 20.25
C LEU A 110 -20.62 -8.39 20.13
N ALA A 111 -20.16 -8.65 18.90
CA ALA A 111 -18.96 -9.44 18.66
C ALA A 111 -17.65 -8.65 18.90
N PHE A 112 -17.64 -7.36 18.58
CA PHE A 112 -16.45 -6.51 18.58
C PHE A 112 -16.69 -5.17 19.29
N PRO A 113 -17.08 -5.14 20.57
CA PRO A 113 -17.49 -3.90 21.25
C PRO A 113 -16.33 -2.90 21.38
N GLN A 114 -15.09 -3.37 21.51
CA GLN A 114 -13.89 -2.54 21.58
C GLN A 114 -13.37 -2.08 20.21
N ALA A 115 -13.89 -2.65 19.11
CA ALA A 115 -13.42 -2.40 17.76
C ALA A 115 -14.58 -2.15 16.78
N PHE A 116 -15.70 -1.63 17.29
CA PHE A 116 -16.91 -1.39 16.50
C PHE A 116 -16.63 -0.41 15.36
N GLN A 117 -17.02 -0.79 14.14
CA GLN A 117 -16.92 0.03 12.95
C GLN A 117 -18.22 -0.02 12.14
N GLY A 118 -18.54 1.06 11.44
CA GLY A 118 -19.74 1.16 10.60
C GLY A 118 -19.44 1.28 9.10
N LEU A 119 -20.07 0.45 8.26
CA LEU A 119 -20.06 0.60 6.80
C LEU A 119 -21.27 1.42 6.36
N LEU A 120 -21.06 2.69 6.01
CA LEU A 120 -22.15 3.69 6.01
C LEU A 120 -22.96 3.74 4.71
N ASP A 121 -22.44 3.21 3.62
CA ASP A 121 -22.96 3.44 2.26
C ASP A 121 -23.62 2.20 1.65
N THR A 122 -24.18 1.31 2.47
CA THR A 122 -24.96 0.18 1.95
C THR A 122 -26.30 0.63 1.37
N TYR A 123 -26.97 1.60 2.02
CA TYR A 123 -28.25 2.15 1.56
C TYR A 123 -28.17 3.66 1.30
N SER A 124 -28.03 4.45 2.38
CA SER A 124 -27.88 5.90 2.31
C SER A 124 -27.02 6.36 3.48
N VAL A 125 -25.90 7.03 3.19
CA VAL A 125 -25.00 7.52 4.23
C VAL A 125 -25.74 8.43 5.22
N GLN A 126 -26.43 9.46 4.71
CA GLN A 126 -27.04 10.49 5.56
C GLN A 126 -28.34 10.04 6.22
N ARG A 127 -29.15 9.22 5.53
CA ARG A 127 -30.50 8.85 6.01
C ARG A 127 -30.55 7.49 6.70
N SER A 128 -29.47 6.70 6.64
CA SER A 128 -29.44 5.35 7.20
C SER A 128 -28.13 5.02 7.91
N GLY A 129 -27.02 4.93 7.18
CA GLY A 129 -25.76 4.41 7.70
C GLY A 129 -25.22 5.24 8.86
N LEU A 130 -25.16 6.57 8.69
CA LEU A 130 -24.66 7.48 9.72
C LEU A 130 -25.58 7.53 10.96
N PRO A 131 -26.91 7.71 10.84
CA PRO A 131 -27.81 7.61 12.00
C PRO A 131 -27.71 6.28 12.75
N ASN A 132 -27.68 5.15 12.03
CA ASN A 132 -27.55 3.82 12.63
C ASN A 132 -26.19 3.65 13.33
N PHE A 133 -25.10 4.09 12.70
CA PHE A 133 -23.76 4.06 13.31
C PHE A 133 -23.71 4.86 14.60
N LEU A 134 -24.22 6.09 14.57
CA LEU A 134 -24.24 6.98 15.74
C LEU A 134 -25.06 6.38 16.87
N ALA A 135 -26.23 5.81 16.58
CA ALA A 135 -27.07 5.16 17.59
C ALA A 135 -26.31 4.02 18.30
N VAL A 136 -25.60 3.17 17.55
CA VAL A 136 -24.79 2.08 18.10
C VAL A 136 -23.56 2.60 18.84
N ALA A 137 -22.84 3.57 18.27
CA ALA A 137 -21.64 4.16 18.85
C ALA A 137 -21.94 4.84 20.21
N LEU A 138 -23.07 5.55 20.33
CA LEU A 138 -23.47 6.22 21.57
C LEU A 138 -23.94 5.21 22.62
N ALA A 139 -24.68 4.17 22.24
CA ALA A 139 -25.05 3.08 23.15
C ALA A 139 -23.81 2.35 23.70
N LEU A 140 -22.81 2.10 22.86
CA LEU A 140 -21.51 1.57 23.28
C LEU A 140 -20.76 2.53 24.20
N GLY A 141 -20.84 3.83 23.93
CA GLY A 141 -20.24 4.90 24.75
C GLY A 141 -20.74 4.89 26.19
N GLU A 142 -22.05 4.72 26.41
CA GLU A 142 -22.64 4.60 27.76
C GLU A 142 -22.10 3.39 28.53
N LEU A 143 -21.66 2.34 27.83
CA LEU A 143 -21.05 1.15 28.41
C LEU A 143 -19.53 1.25 28.55
N GLY A 144 -18.93 2.40 28.22
CA GLY A 144 -17.49 2.65 28.31
C GLY A 144 -16.68 2.14 27.11
N TYR A 145 -17.34 1.66 26.05
CA TYR A 145 -16.68 1.33 24.79
C TYR A 145 -16.56 2.55 23.88
N ARG A 146 -15.75 2.43 22.83
CA ARG A 146 -15.59 3.48 21.81
C ARG A 146 -15.63 2.85 20.43
N ALA A 147 -16.40 3.45 19.53
CA ALA A 147 -16.33 3.10 18.12
C ALA A 147 -14.95 3.52 17.57
N VAL A 148 -14.38 2.72 16.66
CA VAL A 148 -13.02 2.94 16.16
C VAL A 148 -12.99 3.52 14.74
N GLY A 149 -14.06 3.37 13.96
CA GLY A 149 -14.08 3.94 12.62
C GLY A 149 -15.37 3.76 11.83
N VAL A 150 -15.43 4.42 10.69
CA VAL A 150 -16.45 4.25 9.66
C VAL A 150 -15.81 4.00 8.30
N ARG A 151 -16.54 3.38 7.37
CA ARG A 151 -16.11 3.16 5.99
C ARG A 151 -17.13 3.68 4.98
N LEU A 152 -16.60 4.28 3.91
CA LEU A 152 -17.30 4.61 2.66
C LEU A 152 -16.66 3.86 1.48
N ASP A 153 -17.47 3.37 0.54
CA ASP A 153 -17.04 2.69 -0.70
C ASP A 153 -17.63 3.36 -1.97
N SER A 154 -18.38 4.46 -1.87
CA SER A 154 -19.06 5.08 -2.99
C SER A 154 -19.44 6.54 -2.73
N GLY A 155 -19.67 7.30 -3.81
CA GLY A 155 -20.00 8.72 -3.78
C GLY A 155 -18.78 9.64 -3.90
N ASP A 156 -18.96 10.92 -3.60
CA ASP A 156 -17.85 11.86 -3.44
C ASP A 156 -17.23 11.66 -2.05
N LEU A 157 -16.20 10.81 -2.00
CA LEU A 157 -15.57 10.36 -0.77
C LEU A 157 -15.00 11.51 0.07
N LEU A 158 -14.42 12.52 -0.59
CA LEU A 158 -13.85 13.69 0.08
C LEU A 158 -14.94 14.54 0.71
N GLN A 159 -15.99 14.86 -0.05
CA GLN A 159 -17.12 15.66 0.44
C GLN A 159 -17.86 14.93 1.57
N GLN A 160 -18.10 13.62 1.41
CA GLN A 160 -18.77 12.82 2.42
C GLN A 160 -17.96 12.71 3.71
N ALA A 161 -16.63 12.56 3.63
CA ALA A 161 -15.76 12.56 4.81
C ALA A 161 -15.87 13.87 5.61
N GLN A 162 -15.89 15.01 4.92
CA GLN A 162 -16.07 16.33 5.55
C GLN A 162 -17.44 16.47 6.22
N GLU A 163 -18.50 15.99 5.56
CA GLU A 163 -19.85 15.99 6.13
C GLU A 163 -19.95 15.11 7.37
N ILE A 164 -19.43 13.89 7.30
CA ILE A 164 -19.41 12.96 8.43
C ILE A 164 -18.67 13.58 9.62
N ARG A 165 -17.50 14.20 9.40
CA ARG A 165 -16.77 14.86 10.50
C ARG A 165 -17.58 16.00 11.11
N ARG A 166 -18.28 16.81 10.30
CA ARG A 166 -19.14 17.88 10.80
C ARG A 166 -20.24 17.33 11.70
N VAL A 167 -20.89 16.24 11.28
CA VAL A 167 -21.91 15.56 12.08
C VAL A 167 -21.30 14.97 13.37
N PHE A 168 -20.12 14.35 13.30
CA PHE A 168 -19.42 13.84 14.50
C PHE A 168 -19.14 14.94 15.52
N ARG A 169 -18.66 16.12 15.09
CA ARG A 169 -18.46 17.29 15.96
C ARG A 169 -19.77 17.78 16.58
N SER A 170 -20.84 17.83 15.79
CA SER A 170 -22.16 18.26 16.26
C SER A 170 -22.75 17.31 17.31
N ILE A 171 -22.70 15.99 17.06
CA ILE A 171 -23.17 14.95 17.99
C ILE A 171 -22.29 14.89 19.23
N SER A 172 -20.97 15.00 19.08
CA SER A 172 -20.00 15.05 20.18
C SER A 172 -20.34 16.18 21.16
N ALA A 173 -20.58 17.39 20.65
CA ALA A 173 -20.98 18.53 21.46
C ALA A 173 -22.35 18.35 22.11
N GLN A 174 -23.33 17.85 21.35
CA GLN A 174 -24.70 17.68 21.83
C GLN A 174 -24.83 16.64 22.95
N PHE A 175 -24.14 15.50 22.81
CA PHE A 175 -24.27 14.36 23.72
C PHE A 175 -23.04 14.16 24.62
N GLN A 176 -22.10 15.10 24.61
CA GLN A 176 -20.90 15.11 25.44
C GLN A 176 -20.02 13.85 25.28
N MET A 177 -19.76 13.47 24.01
CA MET A 177 -18.97 12.29 23.64
C MET A 177 -17.71 12.69 22.84
N PRO A 178 -16.67 13.24 23.50
CA PRO A 178 -15.53 13.88 22.82
C PRO A 178 -14.72 12.94 21.92
N TRP A 179 -14.73 11.64 22.21
CA TRP A 179 -14.02 10.64 21.40
C TRP A 179 -14.60 10.48 20.00
N LEU A 180 -15.87 10.86 19.78
CA LEU A 180 -16.56 10.71 18.49
C LEU A 180 -15.90 11.55 17.38
N GLU A 181 -15.37 12.71 17.74
CA GLU A 181 -14.67 13.60 16.80
C GLU A 181 -13.39 12.99 16.22
N SER A 182 -12.80 12.03 16.94
CA SER A 182 -11.56 11.36 16.56
C SER A 182 -11.77 10.02 15.85
N VAL A 183 -13.03 9.60 15.64
CA VAL A 183 -13.35 8.34 14.96
C VAL A 183 -12.78 8.35 13.55
N SER A 184 -12.06 7.30 13.19
CA SER A 184 -11.36 7.21 11.90
C SER A 184 -12.34 7.09 10.73
N ILE A 185 -12.14 7.86 9.67
CA ILE A 185 -12.88 7.75 8.41
C ILE A 185 -12.02 7.00 7.40
N THR A 186 -12.47 5.81 7.03
CA THR A 186 -11.85 4.98 5.99
C THR A 186 -12.62 5.13 4.69
N VAL A 187 -11.91 5.26 3.58
CA VAL A 187 -12.52 5.27 2.25
C VAL A 187 -11.91 4.16 1.39
N SER A 188 -12.73 3.56 0.54
CA SER A 188 -12.28 2.58 -0.45
C SER A 188 -13.08 2.75 -1.75
N ASN A 189 -12.66 2.00 -2.78
CA ASN A 189 -13.27 1.84 -4.11
C ASN A 189 -12.50 2.50 -5.27
N ASN A 190 -11.91 1.66 -6.12
CA ASN A 190 -11.27 2.04 -7.39
C ASN A 190 -10.33 3.25 -7.33
N ILE A 191 -9.73 3.49 -6.17
CA ILE A 191 -8.79 4.59 -5.94
C ILE A 191 -7.54 4.36 -6.77
N ASP A 192 -7.27 5.27 -7.69
CA ASP A 192 -6.04 5.37 -8.48
C ASP A 192 -5.14 6.48 -7.90
N GLU A 193 -4.06 6.83 -8.61
CA GLU A 193 -3.10 7.83 -8.16
C GLU A 193 -3.69 9.26 -8.11
N GLU A 194 -4.63 9.59 -9.00
CA GLU A 194 -5.29 10.90 -9.04
C GLU A 194 -6.23 11.06 -7.84
N GLU A 195 -7.11 10.08 -7.62
CA GLU A 195 -8.03 10.09 -6.48
C GLU A 195 -7.27 9.96 -5.15
N LEU A 196 -6.18 9.19 -5.11
CA LEU A 196 -5.30 9.13 -3.93
C LEU A 196 -4.73 10.51 -3.59
N THR A 197 -4.27 11.26 -4.59
CA THR A 197 -3.73 12.62 -4.39
C THR A 197 -4.81 13.56 -3.84
N ARG A 198 -6.03 13.49 -4.40
CA ARG A 198 -7.18 14.26 -3.93
C ARG A 198 -7.57 13.92 -2.49
N LEU A 199 -7.57 12.64 -2.13
CA LEU A 199 -7.94 12.19 -0.78
C LEU A 199 -6.86 12.42 0.27
N ALA A 200 -5.59 12.45 -0.13
CA ALA A 200 -4.44 12.67 0.75
C ALA A 200 -4.04 14.15 0.90
N GLN A 201 -4.73 15.07 0.23
CA GLN A 201 -4.44 16.49 0.31
C GLN A 201 -4.65 17.07 1.71
N GLU A 202 -3.96 18.18 2.00
CA GLU A 202 -4.15 18.91 3.25
C GLU A 202 -5.61 19.37 3.43
N GLY A 203 -6.15 19.20 4.64
CA GLY A 203 -7.56 19.49 4.94
C GLY A 203 -8.54 18.36 4.60
N SER A 204 -8.07 17.22 4.10
CA SER A 204 -8.88 16.00 4.01
C SER A 204 -9.22 15.46 5.41
N GLU A 205 -10.47 15.03 5.60
CA GLU A 205 -10.95 14.40 6.83
C GLU A 205 -10.83 12.86 6.81
N VAL A 206 -10.31 12.31 5.70
CA VAL A 206 -10.04 10.89 5.51
C VAL A 206 -8.78 10.49 6.26
N ASN A 207 -8.85 9.38 7.00
CA ASN A 207 -7.74 8.88 7.82
C ASN A 207 -7.09 7.62 7.23
N VAL A 208 -7.87 6.79 6.52
CA VAL A 208 -7.39 5.51 5.96
C VAL A 208 -7.91 5.34 4.54
N ILE A 209 -7.03 4.93 3.63
CA ILE A 209 -7.35 4.74 2.21
C ILE A 209 -7.16 3.27 1.83
N GLY A 210 -8.25 2.61 1.49
CA GLY A 210 -8.30 1.22 1.06
C GLY A 210 -8.16 1.09 -0.46
N ILE A 211 -6.96 0.73 -0.94
CA ILE A 211 -6.71 0.48 -2.37
C ILE A 211 -6.66 -1.03 -2.65
N GLY A 212 -7.34 -1.45 -3.71
CA GLY A 212 -7.39 -2.84 -4.17
C GLY A 212 -6.92 -2.99 -5.62
N THR A 213 -7.87 -3.02 -6.55
CA THR A 213 -7.66 -3.37 -7.97
C THR A 213 -6.44 -2.68 -8.61
N ASN A 214 -6.33 -1.35 -8.53
CA ASN A 214 -5.29 -0.60 -9.24
C ASN A 214 -3.87 -1.00 -8.82
N VAL A 215 -3.67 -1.35 -7.54
CA VAL A 215 -2.37 -1.79 -7.02
C VAL A 215 -2.07 -3.24 -7.39
N VAL A 216 -3.08 -4.12 -7.37
CA VAL A 216 -2.86 -5.55 -7.62
C VAL A 216 -2.83 -5.94 -9.09
N THR A 217 -3.46 -5.15 -9.96
CA THR A 217 -3.50 -5.43 -11.40
C THR A 217 -2.61 -4.52 -12.23
N CYS A 218 -2.10 -3.42 -11.65
CA CYS A 218 -1.26 -2.43 -12.33
C CYS A 218 -1.79 -2.07 -13.73
N PRO A 219 -3.03 -1.57 -13.87
CA PRO A 219 -3.75 -1.55 -15.15
C PRO A 219 -3.03 -0.79 -16.27
N ARG A 220 -2.23 0.24 -15.93
CA ARG A 220 -1.42 1.01 -16.89
C ARG A 220 -0.24 0.21 -17.45
N GLN A 221 0.34 -0.68 -16.66
CA GLN A 221 1.50 -1.49 -17.04
C GLN A 221 1.51 -2.79 -16.20
N PRO A 222 0.79 -3.83 -16.64
CA PRO A 222 0.68 -5.08 -15.87
C PRO A 222 1.94 -5.96 -15.96
N SER A 223 2.98 -5.52 -16.67
CA SER A 223 4.25 -6.24 -16.78
C SER A 223 5.45 -5.30 -16.92
N LEU A 224 6.59 -5.66 -16.31
CA LEU A 224 7.80 -4.83 -16.29
C LEU A 224 8.72 -5.05 -17.50
N GLY A 225 8.55 -6.14 -18.27
CA GLY A 225 9.41 -6.48 -19.40
C GLY A 225 10.77 -7.10 -19.01
N CYS A 226 10.87 -7.73 -17.83
CA CYS A 226 12.08 -8.41 -17.38
C CYS A 226 12.52 -9.52 -18.35
N VAL A 227 13.84 -9.71 -18.49
CA VAL A 227 14.42 -10.73 -19.38
C VAL A 227 15.46 -11.58 -18.67
N TYR A 228 15.51 -12.87 -19.03
CA TYR A 228 16.60 -13.78 -18.68
C TYR A 228 17.45 -14.06 -19.92
N LYS A 229 18.76 -13.85 -19.84
CA LYS A 229 19.69 -13.95 -20.98
C LYS A 229 21.01 -14.61 -20.58
N LEU A 230 21.48 -15.50 -21.42
CA LEU A 230 22.82 -16.08 -21.33
C LEU A 230 23.88 -15.05 -21.71
N VAL A 231 24.85 -14.83 -20.83
CA VAL A 231 25.93 -13.83 -21.04
C VAL A 231 27.32 -14.46 -21.18
N SER A 232 27.50 -15.71 -20.77
CA SER A 232 28.77 -16.45 -20.86
C SER A 232 28.56 -17.97 -20.79
N VAL A 233 29.36 -18.76 -21.51
CA VAL A 233 29.41 -20.23 -21.44
C VAL A 233 30.87 -20.69 -21.53
N GLY A 234 31.31 -21.57 -20.62
CA GLY A 234 32.70 -22.05 -20.61
C GLY A 234 33.73 -20.91 -20.46
N GLY A 235 33.37 -19.86 -19.72
CA GLY A 235 34.19 -18.65 -19.59
C GLY A 235 34.16 -17.72 -20.81
N GLN A 236 33.52 -18.11 -21.91
CA GLN A 236 33.45 -17.29 -23.12
C GLN A 236 32.20 -16.41 -23.14
N PRO A 237 32.34 -15.09 -23.33
CA PRO A 237 31.21 -14.17 -23.43
C PRO A 237 30.25 -14.52 -24.58
N ARG A 238 28.96 -14.25 -24.39
CA ARG A 238 27.90 -14.39 -25.40
C ARG A 238 27.11 -13.08 -25.50
N MET A 239 26.81 -12.68 -26.73
CA MET A 239 26.05 -11.47 -27.02
C MET A 239 25.00 -11.80 -28.08
N LYS A 240 23.73 -11.49 -27.82
CA LYS A 240 22.71 -11.50 -28.86
C LYS A 240 22.80 -10.19 -29.64
N LEU A 241 23.16 -10.31 -30.91
CA LEU A 241 23.02 -9.23 -31.89
C LEU A 241 21.57 -9.19 -32.39
N THR A 242 21.08 -7.99 -32.65
CA THR A 242 19.73 -7.76 -33.17
C THR A 242 19.74 -6.43 -33.90
N GLU A 243 18.91 -6.35 -34.95
CA GLU A 243 18.68 -5.14 -35.75
C GLU A 243 18.13 -3.98 -34.91
N ASP A 244 17.48 -4.28 -33.78
CA ASP A 244 17.01 -3.29 -32.82
C ASP A 244 18.12 -3.03 -31.76
N PRO A 245 18.80 -1.87 -31.80
CA PRO A 245 19.90 -1.58 -30.89
C PRO A 245 19.51 -1.58 -29.41
N GLU A 246 18.24 -1.32 -29.09
CA GLU A 246 17.74 -1.29 -27.72
C GLU A 246 17.57 -2.70 -27.14
N LYS A 247 17.33 -3.71 -27.98
CA LYS A 247 17.21 -5.12 -27.60
C LYS A 247 18.54 -5.86 -27.53
N GLN A 248 19.66 -5.18 -27.81
CA GLN A 248 20.99 -5.79 -27.72
C GLN A 248 21.40 -6.04 -26.27
N THR A 249 21.71 -7.29 -25.97
CA THR A 249 22.18 -7.73 -24.64
C THR A 249 23.64 -7.38 -24.42
N LEU A 250 24.07 -7.18 -23.17
CA LEU A 250 25.49 -6.97 -22.84
C LEU A 250 26.21 -8.31 -22.55
N PRO A 251 27.40 -8.54 -23.14
CA PRO A 251 28.15 -9.79 -22.98
C PRO A 251 28.82 -9.93 -21.61
N GLY A 252 29.32 -11.13 -21.33
CA GLY A 252 30.28 -11.40 -20.25
C GLY A 252 29.65 -11.51 -18.86
N SER A 253 30.41 -12.12 -17.93
CA SER A 253 30.11 -12.03 -16.50
C SER A 253 30.37 -10.59 -16.04
N LYS A 254 29.47 -10.03 -15.22
CA LYS A 254 29.49 -8.61 -14.87
C LYS A 254 29.33 -8.38 -13.37
N ALA A 255 29.94 -7.31 -12.89
CA ALA A 255 29.65 -6.68 -11.62
C ALA A 255 28.91 -5.35 -11.88
N ALA A 256 28.04 -4.96 -10.95
CA ALA A 256 27.21 -3.77 -11.05
C ALA A 256 27.37 -2.91 -9.79
N PHE A 257 27.57 -1.61 -9.99
CA PHE A 257 27.83 -0.65 -8.92
C PHE A 257 26.97 0.59 -9.10
N ARG A 258 26.44 1.12 -8.00
CA ARG A 258 25.80 2.43 -7.97
C ARG A 258 26.82 3.48 -7.57
N LEU A 259 26.96 4.49 -8.42
CA LEU A 259 27.81 5.65 -8.16
C LEU A 259 26.97 6.75 -7.53
N LEU A 260 27.37 7.22 -6.35
CA LEU A 260 26.63 8.21 -5.57
C LEU A 260 27.38 9.55 -5.48
N GLY A 261 26.60 10.63 -5.42
CA GLY A 261 27.09 11.98 -5.10
C GLY A 261 27.39 12.14 -3.61
N ALA A 262 27.98 13.29 -3.25
CA ALA A 262 28.30 13.61 -1.86
C ALA A 262 27.06 13.79 -0.98
N ASP A 263 25.92 14.11 -1.59
CA ASP A 263 24.60 14.19 -0.96
C ASP A 263 23.92 12.83 -0.79
N GLY A 264 24.58 11.74 -1.21
CA GLY A 264 24.04 10.37 -1.18
C GLY A 264 23.05 10.06 -2.30
N SER A 265 22.83 10.98 -3.25
CA SER A 265 21.94 10.76 -4.38
C SER A 265 22.60 9.89 -5.46
N PRO A 266 21.86 9.01 -6.16
CA PRO A 266 22.41 8.21 -7.24
C PRO A 266 22.73 9.04 -8.50
N LEU A 267 23.98 8.97 -8.97
CA LEU A 267 24.45 9.63 -10.19
C LEU A 267 24.18 8.76 -11.43
N LEU A 268 24.60 7.50 -11.37
CA LEU A 268 24.41 6.47 -12.40
C LEU A 268 24.72 5.08 -11.83
N ASP A 269 24.27 4.03 -12.53
CA ASP A 269 24.72 2.66 -12.28
C ASP A 269 25.80 2.27 -13.32
N LEU A 270 26.95 1.79 -12.84
CA LEU A 270 28.09 1.33 -13.63
C LEU A 270 28.09 -0.20 -13.73
N LEU A 271 28.13 -0.70 -14.96
CA LEU A 271 28.38 -2.09 -15.28
C LEU A 271 29.84 -2.28 -15.70
N GLN A 272 30.50 -3.27 -15.12
CA GLN A 272 31.86 -3.66 -15.48
C GLN A 272 31.99 -5.18 -15.55
N LEU A 273 33.06 -5.69 -16.14
CA LEU A 273 33.37 -7.12 -16.14
C LEU A 273 33.69 -7.57 -14.71
N ALA A 274 33.32 -8.81 -14.38
CA ALA A 274 33.48 -9.35 -13.03
C ALA A 274 34.96 -9.41 -12.56
N GLU A 275 35.90 -9.55 -13.49
CA GLU A 275 37.34 -9.55 -13.26
C GLU A 275 37.95 -8.14 -13.09
N GLU A 276 37.19 -7.08 -13.34
CA GLU A 276 37.66 -5.72 -13.11
C GLU A 276 37.71 -5.40 -11.62
N ALA A 277 38.75 -4.68 -11.21
CA ALA A 277 38.84 -4.15 -9.86
C ALA A 277 37.59 -3.27 -9.57
N PRO A 278 36.96 -3.38 -8.40
CA PRO A 278 35.84 -2.52 -8.03
C PRO A 278 36.21 -1.03 -8.08
N PRO A 279 35.31 -0.16 -8.54
CA PRO A 279 35.55 1.28 -8.53
C PRO A 279 35.64 1.79 -7.08
N GLN A 280 36.45 2.82 -6.86
CA GLN A 280 36.65 3.40 -5.53
C GLN A 280 36.04 4.79 -5.41
N ALA A 281 35.60 5.13 -4.19
CA ALA A 281 35.17 6.48 -3.86
C ALA A 281 36.28 7.50 -4.11
N GLY A 282 35.94 8.67 -4.66
CA GLY A 282 36.86 9.74 -4.99
C GLY A 282 37.74 9.49 -6.22
N GLN A 283 37.72 8.29 -6.80
CA GLN A 283 38.45 7.95 -8.01
C GLN A 283 37.78 8.57 -9.23
N GLU A 284 38.57 9.08 -10.16
CA GLU A 284 38.08 9.51 -11.46
C GLU A 284 37.86 8.29 -12.37
N LEU A 285 36.64 8.12 -12.85
CA LEU A 285 36.23 6.99 -13.69
C LEU A 285 35.82 7.50 -15.06
N ARG A 286 36.46 6.96 -16.11
CA ARG A 286 35.98 7.10 -17.47
C ARG A 286 34.92 6.03 -17.74
N VAL A 287 33.73 6.45 -18.11
CA VAL A 287 32.57 5.57 -18.30
C VAL A 287 31.86 5.87 -19.62
N TRP A 288 31.12 4.89 -20.13
CA TRP A 288 30.38 4.98 -21.38
C TRP A 288 28.88 4.87 -21.12
N PRO A 289 28.17 6.01 -20.93
CA PRO A 289 26.72 5.98 -20.75
C PRO A 289 26.03 5.34 -21.95
N ARG A 290 25.06 4.46 -21.68
CA ARG A 290 24.23 3.85 -22.73
C ARG A 290 23.49 4.94 -23.49
N GLY A 291 23.57 4.89 -24.82
CA GLY A 291 22.93 5.86 -25.72
C GLY A 291 23.71 7.16 -25.94
N ALA A 292 24.82 7.38 -25.23
CA ALA A 292 25.68 8.54 -25.48
C ALA A 292 26.64 8.31 -26.66
N GLN A 293 27.04 9.40 -27.33
CA GLN A 293 27.98 9.35 -28.46
C GLN A 293 29.44 9.12 -28.03
N GLY A 294 29.77 9.30 -26.74
CA GLY A 294 31.13 9.18 -26.25
C GLY A 294 31.21 8.92 -24.75
N ALA A 295 32.43 8.67 -24.30
CA ALA A 295 32.74 8.51 -22.89
C ALA A 295 32.57 9.84 -22.13
N CYS A 296 32.24 9.75 -20.85
CA CYS A 296 32.33 10.86 -19.93
C CYS A 296 33.15 10.46 -18.70
N THR A 297 33.51 11.46 -17.90
CA THR A 297 34.25 11.28 -16.66
C THR A 297 33.33 11.52 -15.48
N VAL A 298 33.37 10.62 -14.49
CA VAL A 298 32.59 10.71 -13.26
C VAL A 298 33.50 10.45 -12.07
N ARG A 299 33.33 11.23 -11.00
CA ARG A 299 34.02 11.05 -9.73
C ARG A 299 33.00 10.83 -8.61
N PRO A 300 32.67 9.58 -8.26
CA PRO A 300 31.68 9.30 -7.22
C PRO A 300 32.22 9.67 -5.84
N ALA A 301 31.36 10.20 -4.97
CA ALA A 301 31.69 10.34 -3.55
C ALA A 301 31.58 9.01 -2.81
N HIS A 302 30.63 8.16 -3.22
CA HIS A 302 30.47 6.80 -2.70
C HIS A 302 30.17 5.81 -3.81
N VAL A 303 30.53 4.55 -3.58
CA VAL A 303 30.33 3.44 -4.51
C VAL A 303 29.64 2.30 -3.75
N GLU A 304 28.48 1.87 -4.23
CA GLU A 304 27.72 0.77 -3.63
C GLU A 304 27.63 -0.42 -4.60
N PRO A 305 28.07 -1.64 -4.24
CA PRO A 305 27.82 -2.83 -5.07
C PRO A 305 26.33 -3.19 -5.04
N LEU A 306 25.75 -3.44 -6.21
CA LEU A 306 24.31 -3.71 -6.35
C LEU A 306 23.93 -5.17 -6.19
N LEU A 307 24.82 -6.08 -6.60
CA LEU A 307 24.59 -7.52 -6.55
C LEU A 307 25.33 -8.13 -5.35
N ARG A 308 24.59 -8.85 -4.51
CA ARG A 308 25.14 -9.62 -3.39
C ARG A 308 25.03 -11.12 -3.67
N LEU A 309 26.00 -11.88 -3.20
CA LEU A 309 25.98 -13.35 -3.27
C LEU A 309 24.99 -13.91 -2.24
N TRP A 310 23.84 -14.40 -2.72
CA TRP A 310 22.81 -15.01 -1.86
C TRP A 310 22.90 -16.54 -1.80
N VAL A 311 23.20 -17.17 -2.93
CA VAL A 311 23.25 -18.63 -3.06
C VAL A 311 24.57 -19.02 -3.72
N GLN A 312 25.30 -19.92 -3.08
CA GLN A 312 26.51 -20.53 -3.63
C GLN A 312 26.41 -22.04 -3.47
N GLN A 313 26.60 -22.77 -4.58
CA GLN A 313 26.54 -24.24 -4.59
C GLN A 313 25.26 -24.82 -3.95
N GLY A 314 24.12 -24.18 -4.21
CA GLY A 314 22.80 -24.59 -3.71
C GLY A 314 22.54 -24.26 -2.23
N GLN A 315 23.47 -23.60 -1.54
CA GLN A 315 23.32 -23.19 -0.15
C GLN A 315 23.18 -21.68 -0.04
N LEU A 316 22.35 -21.22 0.91
CA LEU A 316 22.28 -19.81 1.26
C LEU A 316 23.58 -19.37 1.94
N CYS A 317 24.16 -18.27 1.49
CA CYS A 317 25.36 -17.70 2.09
C CYS A 317 25.06 -16.81 3.30
N GLU A 318 23.86 -16.23 3.34
CA GLU A 318 23.39 -15.30 4.38
C GLU A 318 21.90 -15.58 4.67
N PRO A 319 21.40 -15.27 5.88
CA PRO A 319 19.98 -15.33 6.18
C PRO A 319 19.21 -14.28 5.35
N LEU A 320 17.98 -14.62 4.94
CA LEU A 320 17.10 -13.68 4.22
C LEU A 320 16.71 -12.52 5.13
N PRO A 321 16.64 -11.28 4.60
CA PRO A 321 16.22 -10.13 5.37
C PRO A 321 14.74 -10.26 5.71
N SER A 322 14.36 -9.72 6.86
CA SER A 322 12.97 -9.56 7.23
C SER A 322 12.26 -8.59 6.27
N LEU A 323 10.94 -8.67 6.23
CA LEU A 323 10.13 -7.75 5.45
C LEU A 323 10.24 -6.31 5.99
N ALA A 324 10.43 -6.13 7.30
CA ALA A 324 10.62 -4.83 7.92
C ALA A 324 11.95 -4.18 7.51
N GLU A 325 13.05 -4.93 7.54
CA GLU A 325 14.36 -4.45 7.04
C GLU A 325 14.29 -4.08 5.55
N SER A 326 13.63 -4.93 4.75
CA SER A 326 13.46 -4.68 3.31
C SER A 326 12.59 -3.44 3.05
N ARG A 327 11.52 -3.23 3.82
CA ARG A 327 10.66 -2.02 3.76
C ARG A 327 11.46 -0.78 4.14
N ALA A 328 12.22 -0.83 5.24
CA ALA A 328 13.06 0.28 5.67
C ALA A 328 14.10 0.66 4.61
N PHE A 329 14.75 -0.35 4.00
CA PHE A 329 15.69 -0.14 2.91
C PHE A 329 15.02 0.49 1.67
N ALA A 330 13.81 0.06 1.31
CA ALA A 330 13.05 0.65 0.20
C ALA A 330 12.70 2.12 0.46
N GLN A 331 12.20 2.45 1.66
CA GLN A 331 11.87 3.83 2.03
C GLN A 331 13.12 4.71 2.07
N LEU A 332 14.23 4.21 2.61
CA LEU A 332 15.51 4.91 2.60
C LEU A 332 16.01 5.15 1.17
N SER A 333 15.95 4.14 0.31
CA SER A 333 16.38 4.25 -1.09
C SER A 333 15.55 5.28 -1.86
N LEU A 334 14.22 5.27 -1.67
CA LEU A 334 13.34 6.29 -2.22
C LEU A 334 13.69 7.66 -1.66
N SER A 335 13.95 7.83 -0.36
CA SER A 335 14.29 9.13 0.22
C SER A 335 15.52 9.78 -0.46
N ARG A 336 16.54 8.98 -0.82
CA ARG A 336 17.79 9.42 -1.47
C ARG A 336 17.66 9.69 -2.97
N LEU A 337 16.61 9.19 -3.62
CA LEU A 337 16.41 9.40 -5.05
C LEU A 337 16.08 10.87 -5.34
N SER A 338 16.67 11.45 -6.37
CA SER A 338 16.42 12.86 -6.71
C SER A 338 14.97 13.09 -7.17
N PRO A 339 14.40 14.29 -6.96
CA PRO A 339 13.02 14.58 -7.31
C PRO A 339 12.69 14.31 -8.79
N GLU A 340 13.64 14.54 -9.69
CA GLU A 340 13.47 14.31 -11.13
C GLU A 340 13.25 12.84 -11.52
N HIS A 341 13.82 11.89 -10.75
CA HIS A 341 13.63 10.46 -10.96
C HIS A 341 12.41 9.92 -10.19
N LYS A 342 11.90 10.66 -9.20
CA LYS A 342 10.68 10.32 -8.45
C LYS A 342 9.39 10.71 -9.17
N ARG A 343 9.47 11.56 -10.20
CA ARG A 343 8.28 12.00 -10.94
C ARG A 343 7.54 10.81 -11.55
N LEU A 344 6.22 10.78 -11.38
CA LEU A 344 5.37 9.77 -11.99
C LEU A 344 5.21 10.00 -13.49
N GLU A 345 5.19 11.27 -13.91
CA GLU A 345 5.08 11.67 -15.31
C GLU A 345 6.41 12.22 -15.81
N GLN A 346 6.87 11.69 -16.95
CA GLN A 346 8.11 12.10 -17.61
C GLN A 346 9.31 12.23 -16.65
N PRO A 347 9.67 11.17 -15.90
CA PRO A 347 10.86 11.19 -15.06
C PRO A 347 12.12 11.40 -15.90
N ALA A 348 13.16 11.96 -15.28
CA ALA A 348 14.49 11.97 -15.88
C ALA A 348 14.97 10.52 -16.13
N LEU A 349 15.70 10.30 -17.23
CA LEU A 349 16.25 8.98 -17.53
C LEU A 349 17.41 8.67 -16.59
N TYR A 350 17.26 7.59 -15.83
CA TYR A 350 18.34 7.11 -14.98
C TYR A 350 19.46 6.49 -15.83
N ARG A 351 20.69 6.97 -15.62
CA ARG A 351 21.84 6.60 -16.47
C ARG A 351 22.42 5.26 -16.04
N VAL A 352 22.65 4.38 -17.03
CA VAL A 352 23.49 3.19 -16.89
C VAL A 352 24.70 3.33 -17.80
N ALA A 353 25.89 3.09 -17.27
CA ALA A 353 27.15 3.24 -18.00
C ALA A 353 27.99 1.96 -17.98
N LEU A 354 28.90 1.84 -18.94
CA LEU A 354 29.82 0.71 -19.07
C LEU A 354 31.26 1.15 -18.72
N SER A 355 32.04 0.25 -18.14
CA SER A 355 33.49 0.41 -18.03
C SER A 355 34.17 0.42 -19.41
N ASP A 356 35.40 0.93 -19.50
CA ASP A 356 36.20 0.89 -20.73
C ASP A 356 36.36 -0.54 -21.26
N LYS A 357 36.65 -1.52 -20.38
CA LYS A 357 36.86 -2.91 -20.82
C LYS A 357 35.57 -3.57 -21.27
N LEU A 358 34.44 -3.32 -20.59
CA LEU A 358 33.15 -3.84 -21.02
C LEU A 358 32.71 -3.22 -22.35
N GLN A 359 32.92 -1.91 -22.55
CA GLN A 359 32.67 -1.24 -23.82
C GLN A 359 33.54 -1.81 -24.94
N ALA A 360 34.84 -2.03 -24.70
CA ALA A 360 35.74 -2.65 -25.66
C ALA A 360 35.30 -4.08 -26.02
N LEU A 361 34.82 -4.87 -25.05
CA LEU A 361 34.26 -6.20 -25.30
C LEU A 361 33.03 -6.15 -26.21
N VAL A 362 32.11 -5.22 -25.93
CA VAL A 362 30.91 -4.99 -26.76
C VAL A 362 31.31 -4.63 -28.20
N ALA A 363 32.24 -3.70 -28.38
CA ALA A 363 32.71 -3.28 -29.70
C ALA A 363 33.34 -4.45 -30.48
N ARG A 364 34.19 -5.25 -29.84
CA ARG A 364 34.84 -6.42 -30.44
C ARG A 364 33.83 -7.47 -30.91
N LEU A 365 32.85 -7.81 -30.07
CA LEU A 365 31.84 -8.82 -30.42
C LEU A 365 30.87 -8.34 -31.49
N ARG A 366 30.59 -7.03 -31.56
CA ARG A 366 29.84 -6.45 -32.67
C ARG A 366 30.59 -6.55 -33.99
N ALA A 367 31.89 -6.23 -33.99
CA ALA A 367 32.71 -6.31 -35.20
C ALA A 367 32.87 -7.75 -35.72
N GLY A 368 32.99 -8.73 -34.81
CA GLY A 368 33.15 -10.15 -35.18
C GLY A 368 31.86 -10.90 -35.54
N GLY A 369 30.69 -10.26 -35.44
CA GLY A 369 29.41 -10.84 -35.87
C GLY A 369 28.95 -10.40 -37.27
N SER A 370 29.76 -9.58 -37.94
CA SER A 370 29.49 -9.01 -39.27
C SER A 370 30.17 -9.78 -40.42
N SER A 371 30.71 -10.98 -40.14
CA SER A 371 31.46 -11.83 -41.07
C SER A 371 30.74 -13.13 -41.37
#